data_AF-A0A4Q0Z3M2-F1
#
_entry.id   AF-A0A4Q0Z3M2-F1
#
_cell.length_a   1.000
_cell.length_b   1.000
_cell.length_c   1.000
_cell.angle_alpha   90.00
_cell.angle_beta   90.00
_cell.angle_gamma   90.00
#
_symmetry.space_group_name_H-M   'P 1'
#
loop_
_entity.id
_entity.type
_entity.pdbx_description
1 polymer ?
#
loop_
_entity_poly.entity_id
_entity_poly.type
_entity_poly.pdbx_seq_one_letter_code
_entity_poly.pdbx_strand_id
1 'polypeptide(L)'
;MQEFTAFDIIILSITVLLGLKGLMKGFIKEVFGLVGIIGGIFVASRLSENIGGIIAPILALENGSTNKLIGFIVGLIGFWIILYVAGIIISNIFSASGLGIFDRILGFLFGSAKIFFIFSVITYAVYQIESFRNLLDEKVSTSITFPLLVKTGDFIIKLDPADFTKKIEEKLPSNEDGEKVNISEEAKKTFEELKTTTNETIESTKEAVNKEIEKATKEATENIVNSISNEENTTNTEKGN
;
A
#
# COMPACT_ATOMS: atom_id res chain seq x y z
N MET A 1 20.13 -29.07 29.75
CA MET A 1 20.13 -27.60 29.90
C MET A 1 20.15 -27.01 28.50
N GLN A 2 19.38 -25.96 28.21
CA GLN A 2 19.48 -25.32 26.89
C GLN A 2 20.84 -24.64 26.77
N GLU A 3 21.50 -24.82 25.64
CA GLU A 3 22.82 -24.26 25.35
C GLU A 3 22.70 -23.27 24.21
N PHE A 4 23.61 -22.30 24.16
CA PHE A 4 23.66 -21.36 23.05
C PHE A 4 24.35 -22.03 21.86
N THR A 5 23.54 -22.42 20.87
CA THR A 5 23.98 -23.24 19.73
C THR A 5 24.38 -22.39 18.53
N ALA A 6 25.04 -23.00 17.54
CA ALA A 6 25.31 -22.36 16.26
C ALA A 6 24.03 -21.87 15.55
N PHE A 7 22.91 -22.59 15.73
CA PHE A 7 21.61 -22.18 15.21
C PHE A 7 21.14 -20.85 15.81
N ASP A 8 21.27 -20.70 17.14
CA ASP A 8 20.94 -19.44 17.83
C ASP A 8 21.74 -18.27 17.28
N ILE A 9 23.06 -18.46 17.13
CA ILE A 9 23.97 -17.45 16.60
C ILE A 9 23.54 -17.01 15.20
N ILE A 10 23.26 -17.97 14.31
CA ILE A 10 22.90 -17.67 12.92
C ILE A 10 21.58 -16.90 12.86
N ILE A 11 20.53 -17.39 13.51
CA ILE A 11 19.20 -16.75 13.47
C ILE A 11 19.23 -15.36 14.11
N LEU A 12 19.83 -15.23 15.29
CA LEU A 12 19.90 -13.94 15.97
C LEU A 12 20.77 -12.96 15.19
N SER A 13 21.91 -13.40 14.63
CA SER A 13 22.76 -12.54 13.81
C SER A 13 22.02 -12.04 12.58
N ILE A 14 21.33 -12.90 11.84
CA ILE A 14 20.56 -12.48 10.67
C ILE A 14 19.42 -11.54 11.08
N THR A 15 18.72 -11.84 12.17
CA THR A 15 17.63 -11.00 12.69
C THR A 15 18.11 -9.61 13.09
N VAL A 16 19.29 -9.52 13.72
CA VAL A 16 19.91 -8.25 14.07
C VAL A 16 20.39 -7.53 12.81
N LEU A 17 21.13 -8.20 11.92
CA LEU A 17 21.68 -7.59 10.70
C LEU A 17 20.60 -7.04 9.78
N LEU A 18 19.52 -7.80 9.56
CA LEU A 18 18.39 -7.33 8.77
C LEU A 18 17.54 -6.31 9.53
N GLY A 19 17.46 -6.43 10.85
CA GLY A 19 16.81 -5.44 11.72
C GLY A 19 17.51 -4.08 11.74
N LEU A 20 18.84 -4.01 11.55
CA LEU A 20 19.59 -2.76 11.40
C LEU A 20 19.08 -1.90 10.24
N LYS A 21 18.48 -2.52 9.21
CA LYS A 21 17.79 -1.77 8.14
C LYS A 21 16.63 -0.93 8.68
N GLY A 22 15.95 -1.41 9.73
CA GLY A 22 14.92 -0.69 10.45
C GLY A 22 15.48 0.51 11.23
N LEU A 23 16.69 0.40 11.80
CA LEU A 23 17.40 1.54 12.41
C LEU A 23 17.67 2.65 11.38
N MET A 24 18.01 2.28 10.14
CA MET A 24 18.28 3.23 9.06
C MET A 24 17.00 3.85 8.49
N LYS A 25 15.91 3.08 8.38
CA LYS A 25 14.65 3.54 7.81
C LYS A 25 13.81 4.36 8.79
N GLY A 26 13.74 3.94 10.06
CA GLY A 26 12.83 4.46 11.07
C GLY A 26 11.55 3.63 11.21
N PHE A 27 11.00 3.60 12.42
CA PHE A 27 9.78 2.90 12.83
C PHE A 27 8.57 3.32 12.01
N ILE A 28 8.38 4.63 11.85
CA ILE A 28 7.21 5.19 11.17
C ILE A 28 7.16 4.69 9.73
N LYS A 29 8.28 4.75 9.01
CA LYS A 29 8.35 4.26 7.61
C LYS A 29 8.14 2.75 7.52
N GLU A 30 8.67 1.98 8.47
CA GLU A 30 8.45 0.53 8.55
C GLU A 30 6.97 0.18 8.76
N VAL A 31 6.31 0.83 9.72
CA VAL A 31 4.90 0.60 10.06
C VAL A 31 3.99 1.02 8.91
N PHE A 32 4.17 2.21 8.35
CA PHE A 32 3.38 2.67 7.21
C PHE A 32 3.57 1.78 5.98
N GLY A 33 4.78 1.26 5.76
CA GLY A 33 5.03 0.27 4.72
C GLY A 33 4.24 -1.03 4.93
N LEU A 34 4.16 -1.53 6.17
CA LEU A 34 3.40 -2.75 6.50
C LEU A 34 1.88 -2.50 6.44
N VAL A 35 1.40 -1.42 7.04
CA VAL A 35 -0.01 -0.99 7.00
C VAL A 35 -0.44 -0.72 5.55
N GLY A 36 0.44 -0.14 4.73
CA GLY A 36 0.17 0.07 3.31
C GLY A 36 -0.05 -1.24 2.56
N ILE A 37 0.66 -2.32 2.89
CA ILE A 37 0.42 -3.64 2.28
C ILE A 37 -0.90 -4.22 2.80
N ILE A 38 -1.10 -4.27 4.12
CA ILE A 38 -2.30 -4.88 4.73
C ILE A 38 -3.56 -4.14 4.30
N GLY A 39 -3.58 -2.81 4.46
CA GLY A 39 -4.67 -1.95 4.02
C GLY A 39 -4.81 -1.94 2.50
N GLY A 40 -3.69 -2.00 1.77
CA GLY A 40 -3.69 -2.06 0.31
C GLY A 40 -4.36 -3.32 -0.21
N ILE A 41 -4.17 -4.48 0.43
CA ILE A 41 -4.88 -5.71 0.07
C ILE A 41 -6.39 -5.53 0.23
N PHE A 42 -6.83 -4.93 1.33
CA PHE A 42 -8.26 -4.68 1.57
C PHE A 42 -8.85 -3.71 0.53
N VAL A 43 -8.22 -2.55 0.33
CA VAL A 43 -8.67 -1.52 -0.61
C VAL A 43 -8.63 -2.05 -2.04
N ALA A 44 -7.53 -2.69 -2.46
CA ALA A 44 -7.38 -3.25 -3.80
C ALA A 44 -8.37 -4.39 -4.05
N SER A 45 -8.64 -5.24 -3.05
CA SER A 45 -9.65 -6.30 -3.19
C SER A 45 -11.02 -5.73 -3.55
N ARG A 46 -11.41 -4.60 -2.91
CA ARG A 46 -12.69 -3.95 -3.15
C ARG A 46 -12.73 -3.11 -4.43
N LEU A 47 -11.64 -2.42 -4.76
CA LEU A 47 -11.60 -1.46 -5.88
C LEU A 47 -10.98 -2.03 -7.16
N SER A 48 -10.56 -3.30 -7.15
CA SER A 48 -9.90 -3.99 -8.26
C SER A 48 -10.67 -3.90 -9.58
N GLU A 49 -12.00 -3.98 -9.54
CA GLU A 49 -12.83 -3.93 -10.74
C GLU A 49 -12.88 -2.53 -11.35
N ASN A 50 -13.05 -1.49 -10.53
CA ASN A 50 -13.03 -0.10 -10.97
C ASN A 50 -11.67 0.30 -11.53
N ILE A 51 -10.59 -0.02 -10.81
CA ILE A 51 -9.22 0.30 -11.23
C ILE A 51 -8.87 -0.48 -12.51
N GLY A 52 -9.23 -1.76 -12.57
CA GLY A 52 -9.07 -2.57 -13.77
C GLY A 52 -9.80 -1.95 -14.96
N GLY A 53 -11.08 -1.62 -14.82
CA GLY A 53 -11.88 -1.02 -15.90
C GLY A 53 -11.26 0.23 -16.52
N ILE A 54 -10.58 1.06 -15.74
CA ILE A 54 -9.85 2.25 -16.23
C ILE A 54 -8.59 1.86 -17.02
N ILE A 55 -7.92 0.78 -16.63
CA ILE A 55 -6.63 0.34 -17.19
C ILE A 55 -6.80 -0.59 -18.39
N ALA A 56 -7.86 -1.39 -18.43
CA ALA A 56 -8.15 -2.35 -19.50
C ALA A 56 -8.04 -1.77 -20.92
N PRO A 57 -8.57 -0.57 -21.22
CA PRO A 57 -8.44 0.04 -22.54
C PRO A 57 -6.99 0.39 -22.91
N ILE A 58 -6.17 0.74 -21.92
CA ILE A 58 -4.77 1.15 -22.10
C ILE A 58 -3.89 -0.07 -22.40
N LEU A 59 -4.20 -1.20 -21.77
CA LEU A 59 -3.44 -2.45 -21.89
C LEU A 59 -4.06 -3.46 -22.87
N ALA A 60 -5.10 -3.07 -23.61
CA ALA A 60 -5.84 -3.92 -24.54
C ALA A 60 -6.25 -5.28 -23.92
N LEU A 61 -6.74 -5.24 -22.67
CA LEU A 61 -7.13 -6.45 -21.94
C LEU A 61 -8.53 -6.91 -22.37
N GLU A 62 -8.62 -8.08 -22.99
CA GLU A 62 -9.90 -8.63 -23.48
C GLU A 62 -10.63 -9.49 -22.42
N ASN A 63 -9.93 -9.93 -21.37
CA ASN A 63 -10.46 -10.84 -20.36
C ASN A 63 -10.76 -10.12 -19.04
N GLY A 64 -12.02 -10.20 -18.57
CA GLY A 64 -12.47 -9.59 -17.32
C GLY A 64 -11.72 -10.08 -16.06
N SER A 65 -11.30 -11.35 -16.03
CA SER A 65 -10.51 -11.90 -14.92
C SER A 65 -9.10 -11.30 -14.88
N THR A 66 -8.47 -11.17 -16.04
CA THR A 66 -7.17 -10.50 -16.17
C THR A 66 -7.26 -9.03 -15.76
N ASN A 67 -8.35 -8.37 -16.15
CA ASN A 67 -8.59 -6.99 -15.79
C ASN A 67 -8.67 -6.77 -14.28
N LYS A 68 -9.44 -7.62 -13.59
CA LYS A 68 -9.56 -7.58 -12.13
C LYS A 68 -8.23 -7.85 -11.43
N LEU A 69 -7.42 -8.78 -11.93
CA LEU A 69 -6.10 -9.06 -11.40
C LEU A 69 -5.16 -7.86 -11.56
N ILE A 70 -5.12 -7.26 -12.75
CA ILE A 70 -4.33 -6.04 -13.01
C ILE A 70 -4.79 -4.91 -12.10
N GLY A 71 -6.10 -4.70 -11.96
CA GLY A 71 -6.67 -3.68 -11.09
C GLY A 71 -6.32 -3.90 -9.62
N PHE A 72 -6.28 -5.15 -9.16
CA PHE A 72 -5.81 -5.50 -7.82
C PHE A 72 -4.33 -5.14 -7.63
N ILE A 73 -3.45 -5.55 -8.56
CA ILE A 73 -2.00 -5.29 -8.46
C ILE A 73 -1.72 -3.78 -8.46
N VAL A 74 -2.35 -3.05 -9.40
CA VAL A 74 -2.16 -1.60 -9.51
C VAL A 74 -2.76 -0.87 -8.32
N GLY A 75 -3.94 -1.26 -7.85
CA GLY A 75 -4.55 -0.70 -6.65
C GLY A 75 -3.70 -0.94 -5.40
N LEU A 76 -3.14 -2.15 -5.25
CA LEU A 76 -2.27 -2.50 -4.13
C LEU A 76 -1.00 -1.65 -4.14
N ILE A 77 -0.31 -1.57 -5.29
CA ILE A 77 0.93 -0.80 -5.43
C ILE A 77 0.65 0.69 -5.24
N GLY A 78 -0.41 1.23 -5.86
CA GLY A 78 -0.79 2.63 -5.75
C GLY A 78 -1.09 3.02 -4.30
N PHE A 79 -1.93 2.24 -3.61
CA PHE A 79 -2.24 2.47 -2.19
C PHE A 79 -0.99 2.35 -1.31
N TRP A 80 -0.19 1.31 -1.53
CA TRP A 80 1.05 1.11 -0.77
C TRP A 80 2.02 2.28 -0.94
N ILE A 81 2.18 2.82 -2.14
CA ILE A 81 3.01 4.01 -2.41
C ILE A 81 2.46 5.22 -1.65
N ILE A 82 1.16 5.48 -1.70
CA ILE A 82 0.54 6.61 -1.00
C ILE A 82 0.84 6.54 0.50
N LEU A 83 0.62 5.37 1.12
CA LEU A 83 0.89 5.17 2.54
C LEU A 83 2.38 5.26 2.87
N TYR A 84 3.24 4.73 2.00
CA TYR A 84 4.68 4.84 2.18
C TYR A 84 5.16 6.31 2.15
N VAL A 85 4.65 7.11 1.21
CA VAL A 85 4.94 8.55 1.13
C VAL A 85 4.42 9.28 2.37
N ALA A 86 3.20 8.97 2.83
CA ALA A 86 2.67 9.52 4.07
C ALA A 86 3.59 9.19 5.28
N GLY A 87 4.08 7.95 5.36
CA GLY A 87 5.05 7.54 6.39
C GLY A 87 6.37 8.31 6.32
N ILE A 88 6.86 8.65 5.13
CA ILE A 88 8.05 9.50 4.97
C ILE A 88 7.80 10.89 5.53
N ILE A 89 6.66 11.51 5.18
CA ILE A 89 6.30 12.86 5.63
C ILE A 89 6.21 12.88 7.16
N ILE A 90 5.53 11.91 7.76
CA ILE A 90 5.36 11.83 9.22
C ILE A 90 6.70 11.56 9.93
N SER A 91 7.54 10.68 9.39
CA SER A 91 8.88 10.42 9.94
C SER A 91 9.77 11.67 9.91
N ASN A 92 9.64 12.51 8.89
CA ASN A 92 10.34 13.79 8.81
C ASN A 92 9.86 14.78 9.89
N ILE A 93 8.55 14.83 10.18
CA ILE A 93 7.98 15.67 11.24
C ILE A 93 8.51 15.22 12.62
N PHE A 94 8.55 13.92 12.88
CA PHE A 94 9.13 13.36 14.12
C PHE A 94 10.61 13.68 14.26
N SER A 95 11.35 13.59 13.15
CA SER A 95 12.77 13.92 13.12
C SER A 95 13.02 15.41 13.40
N ALA A 96 12.20 16.30 12.84
CA ALA A 96 12.27 17.75 13.09
C ALA A 96 11.98 18.11 14.56
N SER A 97 11.18 17.29 15.25
CA SER A 97 10.82 17.48 16.66
C SER A 97 11.89 16.95 17.65
N GLY A 98 13.02 16.45 17.16
CA GLY A 98 14.08 15.84 17.99
C GLY A 98 13.81 14.38 18.40
N LEU A 99 12.67 13.80 18.00
CA LEU A 99 12.30 12.41 18.31
C LEU A 99 12.89 11.40 17.31
N GLY A 100 13.73 11.83 16.36
CA GLY A 100 14.30 10.97 15.33
C GLY A 100 15.09 9.78 15.87
N ILE A 101 15.71 9.89 17.05
CA ILE A 101 16.44 8.77 17.69
C ILE A 101 15.46 7.68 18.12
N PHE A 102 14.32 8.05 18.70
CA PHE A 102 13.28 7.08 19.08
C PHE A 102 12.68 6.40 17.85
N ASP A 103 12.41 7.16 16.77
CA ASP A 103 11.94 6.58 15.49
C ASP A 103 12.93 5.52 14.98
N ARG A 104 14.24 5.77 15.05
CA ARG A 104 15.26 4.81 14.63
C ARG A 104 15.33 3.58 15.54
N ILE A 105 15.39 3.75 16.87
CA ILE A 105 15.50 2.61 17.81
C ILE A 105 14.27 1.71 17.73
N LEU A 106 13.07 2.30 17.71
CA LEU A 106 11.83 1.54 17.50
C LEU A 106 11.82 0.89 16.11
N GLY A 107 12.43 1.53 15.10
CA GLY A 107 12.60 0.98 13.77
C GLY A 107 13.46 -0.28 13.78
N PHE A 108 14.56 -0.29 14.52
CA PHE A 108 15.36 -1.49 14.73
C PHE A 108 14.55 -2.61 15.38
N LEU A 109 13.85 -2.33 16.48
CA LEU A 109 13.08 -3.33 17.21
C LEU A 109 11.96 -3.92 16.35
N PHE A 110 11.22 -3.06 15.64
CA PHE A 110 10.15 -3.48 14.73
C PHE A 110 10.70 -4.25 13.52
N GLY A 111 11.80 -3.78 12.94
CA GLY A 111 12.49 -4.45 11.83
C GLY A 111 12.97 -5.85 12.23
N SER A 112 13.63 -5.98 13.39
CA SER A 112 14.05 -7.27 13.95
C SER A 112 12.85 -8.16 14.26
N ALA A 113 11.79 -7.64 14.88
CA ALA A 113 10.58 -8.41 15.18
C ALA A 113 9.93 -8.97 13.91
N LYS A 114 9.83 -8.17 12.84
CA LYS A 114 9.31 -8.60 11.55
C LYS A 114 10.11 -9.76 10.97
N ILE A 115 11.44 -9.66 10.95
CA ILE A 115 12.32 -10.73 10.45
C ILE A 115 12.23 -11.98 11.33
N PHE A 116 12.18 -11.79 12.64
CA PHE A 116 12.01 -12.88 13.60
C PHE A 116 10.69 -13.63 13.40
N PHE A 117 9.59 -12.92 13.15
CA PHE A 117 8.29 -13.53 12.85
C PHE A 117 8.30 -14.32 11.55
N ILE A 118 8.98 -13.83 10.51
CA ILE A 118 9.16 -14.57 9.25
C ILE A 118 9.89 -15.90 9.53
N PHE A 119 11.00 -15.86 10.27
CA PHE A 119 11.68 -17.10 10.67
C PHE A 119 10.80 -18.00 11.52
N SER A 120 10.01 -17.44 12.43
CA SER A 120 9.11 -18.22 13.29
C SER A 120 8.10 -19.03 12.48
N VAL A 121 7.44 -18.38 11.50
CA VAL A 121 6.47 -19.03 10.60
C VAL A 121 7.14 -20.11 9.77
N ILE A 122 8.32 -19.84 9.20
CA ILE A 122 9.06 -20.82 8.39
C ILE A 122 9.49 -22.01 9.25
N THR A 123 10.11 -21.77 10.41
CA THR A 123 10.56 -22.82 11.32
C THR A 123 9.40 -23.70 11.77
N TYR A 124 8.26 -23.12 12.13
CA TYR A 124 7.08 -23.89 12.47
C TYR A 124 6.56 -24.72 11.28
N ALA A 125 6.45 -24.12 10.10
CA ALA A 125 5.98 -24.84 8.91
C ALA A 125 6.88 -26.04 8.56
N VAL A 126 8.20 -25.87 8.68
CA VAL A 126 9.18 -26.97 8.49
C VAL A 126 9.06 -28.00 9.61
N TYR A 127 8.86 -27.59 10.86
CA TYR A 127 8.73 -28.47 12.01
C TYR A 127 7.50 -29.40 11.93
N GLN A 128 6.43 -28.96 11.26
CA GLN A 128 5.25 -29.82 11.05
C GLN A 128 5.48 -30.98 10.07
N ILE A 129 6.57 -30.97 9.29
CA ILE A 129 6.90 -32.06 8.39
C ILE A 129 7.73 -33.10 9.14
N GLU A 130 7.19 -34.31 9.31
CA GLU A 130 7.75 -35.38 10.14
C GLU A 130 9.22 -35.71 9.83
N SER A 131 9.58 -35.78 8.54
CA SER A 131 10.96 -36.03 8.09
C SER A 131 11.95 -34.95 8.56
N PHE A 132 11.52 -33.70 8.65
CA PHE A 132 12.36 -32.59 9.13
C PHE A 132 12.34 -32.48 10.65
N ARG A 133 11.22 -32.84 11.30
CA ARG A 133 11.08 -32.83 12.75
C ARG A 133 12.19 -33.63 13.44
N ASN A 134 12.42 -34.87 12.98
CA ASN A 134 13.44 -35.74 13.59
C ASN A 134 14.86 -35.17 13.44
N LEU A 135 15.17 -34.54 12.30
CA LEU A 135 16.46 -33.90 12.05
C LEU A 135 16.66 -32.63 12.89
N LEU A 136 15.58 -31.87 13.12
CA LEU A 136 15.59 -30.67 13.95
C LEU A 136 15.68 -31.02 15.43
N ASP A 137 14.95 -32.03 15.88
CA ASP A 137 15.02 -32.55 17.25
C ASP A 137 16.41 -33.11 17.56
N GLU A 138 17.11 -33.70 16.57
CA GLU A 138 18.50 -34.16 16.75
C GLU A 138 19.50 -32.98 16.78
N LYS A 139 19.37 -32.00 15.88
CA LYS A 139 20.41 -30.97 15.66
C LYS A 139 20.22 -29.68 16.45
N VAL A 140 19.00 -29.30 16.81
CA VAL A 140 18.67 -27.98 17.38
C VAL A 140 17.74 -28.03 18.58
N SER A 141 17.46 -29.21 19.15
CA SER A 141 16.63 -29.33 20.36
C SER A 141 17.22 -28.69 21.62
N THR A 142 18.54 -28.49 21.67
CA THR A 142 19.23 -27.82 22.79
C THR A 142 19.23 -26.29 22.66
N SER A 143 18.81 -25.75 21.50
CA SER A 143 18.77 -24.31 21.22
C SER A 143 17.74 -23.58 22.09
N ILE A 144 18.05 -22.33 22.44
CA ILE A 144 17.14 -21.43 23.17
C ILE A 144 16.14 -20.78 22.20
N THR A 145 16.59 -20.40 21.02
CA THR A 145 15.82 -19.66 20.01
C THR A 145 14.85 -20.57 19.27
N PHE A 146 15.23 -21.82 19.00
CA PHE A 146 14.39 -22.79 18.30
C PHE A 146 12.99 -22.98 18.91
N PRO A 147 12.84 -23.32 20.21
CA PRO A 147 11.51 -23.46 20.80
C PRO A 147 10.72 -22.15 20.82
N LEU A 148 11.41 -20.99 20.91
CA LEU A 148 10.76 -19.68 20.82
C LEU A 148 10.20 -19.43 19.42
N LEU A 149 10.95 -19.77 18.36
CA LEU A 149 10.49 -19.68 16.97
C LEU A 149 9.28 -20.58 16.71
N VAL A 150 9.35 -21.85 17.14
CA VAL A 150 8.24 -22.81 16.95
C VAL A 150 6.98 -22.32 17.68
N LYS A 151 7.10 -21.89 18.94
CA LYS A 151 5.96 -21.36 19.71
C LYS A 151 5.37 -20.10 19.08
N THR A 152 6.22 -19.20 18.62
CA THR A 152 5.78 -17.93 17.99
C THR A 152 5.14 -18.20 16.63
N GLY A 153 5.69 -19.13 15.84
CA GLY A 153 5.13 -19.54 14.55
C GLY A 153 3.78 -20.24 14.70
N ASP A 154 3.65 -21.13 15.68
CA ASP A 154 2.39 -21.77 16.07
C ASP A 154 1.32 -20.73 16.43
N PHE A 155 1.70 -19.75 17.25
CA PHE A 155 0.81 -18.65 17.62
C PHE A 155 0.37 -17.85 16.40
N ILE A 156 1.29 -17.45 15.52
CA ILE A 156 0.99 -16.64 14.32
C ILE A 156 0.05 -17.39 13.37
N ILE A 157 0.29 -18.67 13.10
CA ILE A 157 -0.52 -19.45 12.14
C ILE A 157 -1.93 -19.72 12.68
N LYS A 158 -2.08 -19.83 14.00
CA LYS A 158 -3.40 -19.97 14.64
C LYS A 158 -4.17 -18.66 14.73
N LEU A 159 -3.62 -17.53 14.31
CA LEU A 159 -4.37 -16.28 14.20
C LEU A 159 -5.34 -16.38 13.02
N ASP A 160 -6.58 -16.76 13.31
CA ASP A 160 -7.67 -16.70 12.34
C ASP A 160 -8.25 -15.27 12.27
N PRO A 161 -8.26 -14.61 11.10
CA PRO A 161 -8.95 -13.34 10.92
C PRO A 161 -10.43 -13.38 11.33
N ALA A 162 -11.11 -14.53 11.24
CA ALA A 162 -12.51 -14.68 11.62
C ALA A 162 -12.75 -14.47 13.12
N ASP A 163 -11.81 -14.87 13.97
CA ASP A 163 -11.90 -14.65 15.42
C ASP A 163 -11.85 -13.17 15.79
N PHE A 164 -11.08 -12.37 15.02
CA PHE A 164 -11.06 -10.92 15.17
C PHE A 164 -12.39 -10.30 14.75
N THR A 165 -12.93 -10.70 13.59
CA THR A 165 -14.22 -10.20 13.10
C THR A 165 -15.34 -10.51 14.08
N LYS A 166 -15.40 -11.74 14.61
CA LYS A 166 -16.40 -12.16 15.59
C LYS A 166 -16.31 -11.35 16.89
N LYS A 167 -15.10 -11.09 17.41
CA LYS A 167 -14.90 -10.24 18.60
C LYS A 167 -15.29 -8.79 18.36
N ILE A 168 -15.20 -8.30 17.13
CA ILE A 168 -15.64 -6.95 16.75
C ILE A 168 -17.17 -6.93 16.66
N GLU A 169 -17.80 -7.92 16.02
CA GLU A 169 -19.26 -8.07 15.94
C GLU A 169 -19.90 -8.23 17.33
N GLU A 170 -19.28 -8.99 18.23
CA GLU A 170 -19.76 -9.21 19.61
C GLU A 170 -19.61 -7.96 20.50
N LYS A 171 -18.66 -7.08 20.18
CA LYS A 171 -18.43 -5.80 20.90
C LYS A 171 -19.10 -4.61 20.25
N LEU A 172 -19.62 -4.77 19.04
CA LEU A 172 -20.55 -3.82 18.46
C LEU A 172 -21.89 -4.02 19.17
N PRO A 173 -22.57 -2.95 19.61
CA PRO A 173 -23.92 -3.07 20.12
C PRO A 173 -24.76 -3.73 19.03
N SER A 174 -25.18 -4.97 19.31
CA SER A 174 -26.14 -5.69 18.50
C SER A 174 -27.45 -4.96 18.67
N ASN A 175 -27.75 -4.04 17.75
CA ASN A 175 -29.09 -3.51 17.61
C ASN A 175 -29.96 -4.67 17.12
N GLU A 176 -30.59 -5.37 18.06
CA GLU A 176 -31.83 -6.08 17.81
C GLU A 176 -32.85 -5.01 17.40
N ASP A 177 -32.86 -4.66 16.12
CA ASP A 177 -34.01 -4.22 15.33
C ASP A 177 -33.51 -3.52 14.05
N GLY A 178 -33.87 -4.08 12.90
CA GLY A 178 -33.42 -3.66 11.57
C GLY A 178 -33.97 -2.31 11.11
N GLU A 179 -33.53 -1.21 11.74
CA GLU A 179 -33.82 0.15 11.30
C GLU A 179 -32.53 0.97 11.08
N LYS A 180 -32.52 1.70 9.97
CA LYS A 180 -31.38 2.45 9.43
C LYS A 180 -30.85 3.44 10.46
N VAL A 181 -29.56 3.37 10.75
CA VAL A 181 -28.82 4.37 11.54
C VAL A 181 -29.10 5.77 11.00
N ASN A 182 -29.84 6.56 11.77
CA ASN A 182 -29.95 8.00 11.55
C ASN A 182 -28.62 8.65 11.90
N ILE A 183 -27.78 8.78 10.87
CA ILE A 183 -26.71 9.77 10.79
C ILE A 183 -27.33 11.11 11.19
N SER A 184 -26.77 11.75 12.23
CA SER A 184 -27.28 12.99 12.79
C SER A 184 -27.57 14.01 11.70
N GLU A 185 -28.66 14.76 11.86
CA GLU A 185 -29.08 15.79 10.89
C GLU A 185 -27.96 16.81 10.59
N GLU A 186 -27.08 17.07 11.57
CA GLU A 186 -25.83 17.83 11.37
C GLU A 186 -24.93 17.23 10.29
N ALA A 187 -24.67 15.91 10.30
CA ALA A 187 -23.74 15.30 9.38
C ALA A 187 -24.27 15.26 7.94
N LYS A 188 -25.59 15.14 7.74
CA LYS A 188 -26.22 15.31 6.41
C LYS A 188 -26.09 16.74 5.91
N LYS A 189 -26.26 17.73 6.78
CA LYS A 189 -26.17 19.15 6.43
C LYS A 189 -24.75 19.54 6.02
N THR A 190 -23.73 19.05 6.75
CA THR A 190 -22.31 19.26 6.42
C THR A 190 -21.92 18.55 5.12
N PHE A 191 -22.45 17.35 4.85
CA PHE A 191 -22.14 16.63 3.60
C PHE A 191 -22.78 17.28 2.36
N GLU A 192 -24.00 17.79 2.49
CA GLU A 192 -24.66 18.53 1.41
C GLU A 192 -23.96 19.87 1.14
N GLU A 193 -23.55 20.62 2.17
CA GLU A 193 -22.73 21.84 2.00
C GLU A 193 -21.39 21.55 1.30
N LEU A 194 -20.69 20.49 1.73
CA LEU A 194 -19.43 20.07 1.09
C LEU A 194 -19.63 19.66 -0.37
N LYS A 195 -20.75 19.03 -0.71
CA LYS A 195 -21.07 18.61 -2.07
C LYS A 195 -21.38 19.81 -2.97
N THR A 196 -22.09 20.83 -2.48
CA THR A 196 -22.33 22.07 -3.22
C THR A 196 -21.05 22.86 -3.46
N THR A 197 -20.22 23.07 -2.43
CA THR A 197 -18.94 23.79 -2.59
C THR A 197 -17.98 23.05 -3.51
N THR A 198 -17.94 21.72 -3.45
CA THR A 198 -17.11 20.91 -4.34
C THR A 198 -17.59 21.00 -5.80
N ASN A 199 -18.90 20.97 -6.04
CA ASN A 199 -19.44 21.09 -7.39
C ASN A 199 -19.26 22.49 -8.00
N GLU A 200 -19.44 23.55 -7.23
CA GLU A 200 -19.17 24.93 -7.68
C GLU A 200 -17.69 25.17 -7.98
N THR A 201 -16.79 24.55 -7.21
CA THR A 201 -15.34 24.62 -7.46
C THR A 201 -14.96 23.82 -8.71
N ILE A 202 -15.60 22.68 -8.96
CA ILE A 202 -15.38 21.87 -10.17
C ILE A 202 -15.91 22.58 -11.42
N GLU A 203 -17.09 23.20 -11.36
CA GLU A 203 -17.68 23.96 -12.48
C GLU A 203 -16.81 25.17 -12.86
N SER A 204 -16.41 25.99 -11.88
CA SER A 204 -15.54 27.15 -12.13
C SER A 204 -14.14 26.76 -12.64
N THR A 205 -13.61 25.62 -12.20
CA THR A 205 -12.34 25.08 -12.72
C THR A 205 -12.51 24.54 -14.15
N LYS A 206 -13.62 23.86 -14.48
CA LYS A 206 -13.91 23.39 -15.84
C LYS A 206 -14.10 24.53 -16.82
N GLU A 207 -14.78 25.60 -16.42
CA GLU A 207 -14.94 26.80 -17.25
C GLU A 207 -13.61 27.51 -17.49
N ALA A 208 -12.76 27.65 -16.47
CA ALA A 208 -11.44 28.25 -16.60
C ALA A 208 -10.52 27.42 -17.52
N VAL A 209 -10.52 26.10 -17.37
CA VAL A 209 -9.72 25.18 -18.20
C VAL A 209 -10.20 25.17 -19.65
N ASN A 210 -11.52 25.13 -19.90
CA ASN A 210 -12.05 25.18 -21.27
C ASN A 210 -11.72 26.50 -21.96
N LYS A 211 -11.72 27.62 -21.24
CA LYS A 211 -11.37 28.94 -21.78
C LYS A 211 -9.89 29.04 -22.16
N GLU A 212 -9.00 28.39 -21.41
CA GLU A 212 -7.57 28.29 -21.78
C GLU A 212 -7.35 27.31 -22.95
N ILE A 213 -8.07 26.19 -23.00
CA ILE A 213 -8.00 25.23 -24.10
C ILE A 213 -8.50 25.87 -25.40
N GLU A 214 -9.64 26.59 -25.40
CA GLU A 214 -10.12 27.29 -26.60
C GLU A 214 -9.15 28.36 -27.09
N LYS A 215 -8.49 29.09 -26.18
CA LYS A 215 -7.47 30.08 -26.53
C LYS A 215 -6.25 29.43 -27.16
N ALA A 216 -5.72 28.36 -26.55
CA ALA A 216 -4.58 27.62 -27.09
C ALA A 216 -4.91 26.95 -28.43
N THR A 217 -6.15 26.47 -28.62
CA THR A 217 -6.59 25.84 -29.87
C THR A 217 -6.75 26.87 -30.99
N LYS A 218 -7.24 28.09 -30.70
CA LYS A 218 -7.29 29.19 -31.67
C LYS A 218 -5.89 29.67 -32.06
N GLU A 219 -4.99 29.86 -31.11
CA GLU A 219 -3.60 30.27 -31.38
C GLU A 219 -2.85 29.19 -32.19
N ALA A 220 -3.07 27.91 -31.92
CA ALA A 220 -2.49 26.82 -32.71
C ALA A 220 -3.07 26.75 -34.14
N THR A 221 -4.38 27.00 -34.29
CA THR A 221 -5.05 26.95 -35.60
C THR A 221 -4.63 28.13 -36.49
N GLU A 222 -4.51 29.34 -35.95
CA GLU A 222 -4.00 30.51 -36.70
C GLU A 222 -2.55 30.32 -37.15
N ASN A 223 -1.70 29.73 -36.31
CA ASN A 223 -0.32 29.43 -36.68
C ASN A 223 -0.20 28.38 -37.79
N ILE A 224 -1.07 27.35 -37.76
CA ILE A 224 -1.12 26.32 -38.82
C ILE A 224 -1.62 26.93 -40.13
N VAL A 225 -2.69 27.74 -40.11
CA VAL A 225 -3.22 28.40 -41.31
C VAL A 225 -2.18 29.34 -41.95
N ASN A 226 -1.45 30.12 -41.14
CA ASN A 226 -0.39 31.00 -41.63
C ASN A 226 0.83 30.25 -42.19
N SER A 227 1.13 29.05 -41.68
CA SER A 227 2.19 28.20 -42.22
C SER A 227 1.83 27.58 -43.58
N ILE A 228 0.55 27.22 -43.79
CA ILE A 228 0.05 26.65 -45.04
C ILE A 228 -0.03 27.73 -46.15
N SER A 229 -0.46 28.95 -45.83
CA SER A 229 -0.47 30.07 -46.80
C SER A 229 0.91 30.52 -47.25
N ASN A 230 1.98 30.21 -46.51
CA ASN A 230 3.36 30.50 -46.91
C ASN A 230 3.99 29.40 -47.77
N GLU A 231 3.48 28.16 -47.75
CA GLU A 231 3.94 27.08 -48.62
C GLU A 231 3.36 27.14 -50.04
N GLU A 232 2.11 27.61 -50.22
CA GLU A 232 1.53 27.78 -51.56
C GLU A 232 2.21 28.88 -52.39
N ASN A 233 2.87 29.85 -51.75
CA ASN A 233 3.54 30.95 -52.44
C ASN A 233 4.98 30.64 -52.87
N THR A 234 5.55 29.49 -52.45
CA THR A 234 6.89 29.04 -52.86
C THR A 234 6.87 28.00 -53.98
N THR A 235 5.74 27.31 -54.19
CA THR A 235 5.63 26.28 -55.25
C THR A 235 5.28 26.85 -56.64
N ASN A 236 4.74 28.06 -56.72
CA ASN A 236 4.41 28.71 -58.01
C ASN A 236 5.61 29.40 -58.69
N THR A 237 6.76 29.51 -58.04
CA THR A 237 7.96 30.17 -58.58
C THR A 237 8.93 29.22 -59.29
N GLU A 238 8.79 27.90 -59.15
CA GLU A 238 9.66 26.91 -59.81
C GLU A 238 9.08 26.29 -61.09
N LYS A 239 7.82 26.57 -61.46
CA LYS A 239 7.21 26.10 -62.73
C LYS A 239 7.15 27.13 -63.85
N GLY A 240 7.76 28.29 -63.68
CA GLY A 240 7.77 29.38 -64.65
C GLY A 240 9.18 29.87 -64.97
N ASN A 241 10.03 29.01 -65.52
CA ASN A 241 11.19 29.42 -66.32
C ASN A 241 11.61 28.30 -67.27
#